data_AF-A0A2D1U8X3-F1
#
_entry.id   AF-A0A2D1U8X3-F1
#
_cell.length_a   1.000
_cell.length_b   1.000
_cell.length_c   1.000
_cell.angle_alpha   90.00
_cell.angle_beta   90.00
_cell.angle_gamma   90.00
#
_symmetry.space_group_name_H-M   'P 1'
#
loop_
_entity.id
_entity.type
_entity.pdbx_description
1 polymer ?
#
loop_
_entity_poly.entity_id
_entity_poly.type
_entity_poly.pdbx_seq_one_letter_code
_entity_poly.pdbx_strand_id
1 'polypeptide(L)'
;MNTKWLTNPFFIYSLGFLLVFLVYTLRWSDKYPALSANLILFLFTTFLISFFLAFILEKFKRNEFEKIDPDKNRMFIVFSIYAGYFLEFVYSGGIPIILTIINPAYSYKDFTGIPTFHVILGTYGIFYSIYLFHQYICSEEKKKAFILYLVSVIPNILVINRGAVVIILIASLFIYLMEIGKVGIKKVLTIVLSLFLLIYFFGIIGNIRYKASKEDKAYILRIGGASEEFIRSNIPPEYYWGYLYIATPIGNMQNIVNQRNEQFNPGNIPYFVGTELLPDFISKRVVSLFSLDKNRGADRAEDFYVIRILNAPTVYFRSYYLLGWFGVWSMYIYSALIMLFYSFAISKSSKYYITGWACLATIILLNIFSNMWATAGTILFWPILATLISKIKFRDLLKRAK
;
A
#
# COMPACT_ATOMS: atom_id res chain seq x y z
N MET A 1 -8.65 -11.74 -21.62
CA MET A 1 -7.57 -10.75 -21.41
C MET A 1 -6.40 -11.44 -20.73
N ASN A 2 -5.16 -11.20 -21.19
CA ASN A 2 -3.97 -11.79 -20.58
C ASN A 2 -3.66 -11.06 -19.26
N THR A 3 -3.52 -11.79 -18.15
CA THR A 3 -3.33 -11.18 -16.82
C THR A 3 -1.90 -10.69 -16.59
N LYS A 4 -0.93 -11.07 -17.44
CA LYS A 4 0.46 -10.61 -17.31
C LYS A 4 0.59 -9.08 -17.28
N TRP A 5 -0.22 -8.37 -18.07
CA TRP A 5 -0.24 -6.90 -18.04
C TRP A 5 -0.77 -6.39 -16.70
N LEU A 6 -1.81 -7.02 -16.16
CA LEU A 6 -2.37 -6.70 -14.84
C LEU A 6 -1.45 -7.05 -13.67
N THR A 7 -0.35 -7.77 -13.90
CA THR A 7 0.65 -8.12 -12.88
C THR A 7 2.00 -7.44 -13.13
N ASN A 8 2.13 -6.65 -14.21
CA ASN A 8 3.34 -5.90 -14.52
C ASN A 8 3.38 -4.60 -13.68
N PRO A 9 4.42 -4.36 -12.85
CA PRO A 9 4.43 -3.23 -11.93
C PRO A 9 4.31 -1.87 -12.65
N PHE A 10 4.95 -1.70 -13.80
CA PHE A 10 4.84 -0.45 -14.56
C PHE A 10 3.45 -0.23 -15.16
N PHE A 11 2.79 -1.29 -15.63
CA PHE A 11 1.41 -1.18 -16.11
C PHE A 11 0.44 -0.90 -14.96
N ILE A 12 0.63 -1.55 -13.82
CA ILE A 12 -0.16 -1.34 -12.60
C ILE A 12 -0.05 0.10 -12.10
N TYR A 13 1.15 0.70 -12.15
CA TYR A 13 1.34 2.12 -11.83
C TYR A 13 0.40 3.00 -12.65
N SER A 14 0.43 2.85 -13.98
CA SER A 14 -0.42 3.63 -14.88
C SER A 14 -1.90 3.35 -14.65
N LEU A 15 -2.28 2.08 -14.45
CA LEU A 15 -3.66 1.69 -14.17
C LEU A 15 -4.18 2.31 -12.87
N GLY A 16 -3.40 2.27 -11.79
CA GLY A 16 -3.79 2.81 -10.49
C GLY A 16 -4.06 4.31 -10.55
N PHE A 17 -3.12 5.08 -11.09
CA PHE A 17 -3.27 6.52 -11.24
C PHE A 17 -4.32 6.92 -12.29
N LEU A 18 -4.50 6.14 -13.36
CA LEU A 18 -5.57 6.36 -14.34
C LEU A 18 -6.96 6.16 -13.70
N LEU A 19 -7.14 5.13 -12.88
CA LEU A 19 -8.40 4.91 -12.16
C LEU A 19 -8.73 6.08 -11.24
N VAL A 20 -7.72 6.57 -10.49
CA VAL A 20 -7.91 7.75 -9.63
C VAL A 20 -8.23 8.99 -10.46
N PHE A 21 -7.54 9.21 -11.59
CA PHE A 21 -7.81 10.30 -12.50
C PHE A 21 -9.25 10.27 -13.03
N LEU A 22 -9.71 9.11 -13.50
CA LEU A 22 -11.08 8.93 -14.01
C LEU A 22 -12.13 9.21 -12.92
N VAL A 23 -11.93 8.69 -11.71
CA VAL A 23 -12.84 8.98 -10.58
C VAL A 23 -12.81 10.47 -10.26
N TYR A 24 -11.64 11.11 -10.26
CA TYR A 24 -11.52 12.55 -10.01
C TYR A 24 -12.30 13.39 -11.02
N THR A 25 -12.30 12.99 -12.31
CA THR A 25 -13.03 13.71 -13.36
C THR A 25 -14.55 13.68 -13.22
N LEU A 26 -15.11 12.82 -12.35
CA LEU A 26 -16.55 12.80 -12.05
C LEU A 26 -17.03 14.06 -11.31
N ARG A 27 -16.13 14.83 -10.69
CA ARG A 27 -16.44 16.12 -10.02
C ARG A 27 -17.62 16.06 -9.03
N TRP A 28 -17.74 14.96 -8.28
CA TRP A 28 -18.78 14.82 -7.27
C TRP A 28 -18.54 15.70 -6.03
N SER A 29 -17.37 16.33 -5.89
CA SER A 29 -17.06 17.28 -4.82
C SER A 29 -16.59 18.62 -5.38
N ASP A 30 -17.22 19.71 -4.92
CA ASP A 30 -16.87 21.09 -5.26
C ASP A 30 -15.66 21.61 -4.47
N LYS A 31 -15.19 20.86 -3.46
CA LYS A 31 -14.01 21.24 -2.67
C LYS A 31 -12.71 20.95 -3.40
N TYR A 32 -12.68 19.97 -4.29
CA TYR A 32 -11.45 19.62 -4.98
C TYR A 32 -11.16 20.60 -6.12
N PRO A 33 -9.94 21.16 -6.20
CA PRO A 33 -9.60 22.12 -7.25
C PRO A 33 -9.52 21.46 -8.63
N ALA A 34 -9.73 22.22 -9.70
CA ALA A 34 -9.48 21.69 -11.05
C ALA A 34 -8.01 21.27 -11.24
N LEU A 35 -7.79 20.18 -11.98
CA LEU A 35 -6.45 19.71 -12.29
C LEU A 35 -5.73 20.69 -13.22
N SER A 36 -4.55 21.12 -12.81
CA SER A 36 -3.66 21.96 -13.61
C SER A 36 -3.06 21.19 -14.79
N ALA A 37 -2.75 21.91 -15.87
CA ALA A 37 -2.09 21.34 -17.05
C ALA A 37 -0.77 20.64 -16.68
N ASN A 38 -0.01 21.18 -15.72
CA ASN A 38 1.26 20.60 -15.27
C ASN A 38 1.07 19.22 -14.63
N LEU A 39 0.06 19.05 -13.76
CA LEU A 39 -0.22 17.75 -13.13
C LEU A 39 -0.75 16.73 -14.13
N ILE A 40 -1.62 17.16 -15.06
CA ILE A 40 -2.10 16.30 -16.14
C ILE A 40 -0.92 15.85 -17.01
N LEU A 41 -0.09 16.79 -17.48
CA LEU A 41 1.09 16.50 -18.29
C LEU A 41 2.05 15.55 -17.59
N PHE A 42 2.31 15.76 -16.29
CA PHE A 42 3.11 14.86 -15.48
C PHE A 42 2.55 13.43 -15.49
N LEU A 43 1.27 13.25 -15.13
CA LEU A 43 0.64 11.92 -15.07
C LEU A 43 0.67 11.21 -16.44
N PHE A 44 0.29 11.89 -17.51
CA PHE A 44 0.29 11.27 -18.84
C PHE A 44 1.70 10.97 -19.33
N THR A 45 2.69 11.81 -19.00
CA THR A 45 4.09 11.52 -19.33
C THR A 45 4.60 10.30 -18.57
N THR A 46 4.32 10.18 -17.27
CA THR A 46 4.70 8.99 -16.50
C THR A 46 3.93 7.75 -16.93
N PHE A 47 2.70 7.88 -17.43
CA PHE A 47 1.97 6.75 -18.04
C PHE A 47 2.66 6.25 -19.30
N LEU A 48 3.10 7.15 -20.19
CA LEU A 48 3.81 6.79 -21.41
C LEU A 48 5.14 6.11 -21.11
N ILE A 49 5.95 6.69 -20.20
CA ILE A 49 7.24 6.12 -19.78
C ILE A 49 7.02 4.74 -19.16
N SER A 50 6.08 4.63 -18.21
CA SER A 50 5.76 3.36 -17.56
C SER A 50 5.23 2.33 -18.55
N PHE A 51 4.40 2.71 -19.52
CA PHE A 51 3.90 1.79 -20.54
C PHE A 51 5.04 1.26 -21.42
N PHE A 52 5.98 2.12 -21.82
CA PHE A 52 7.19 1.71 -22.53
C PHE A 52 8.06 0.75 -21.70
N LEU A 53 8.33 1.07 -20.43
CA LEU A 53 9.08 0.22 -19.52
C LEU A 53 8.37 -1.12 -19.25
N ALA A 54 7.04 -1.13 -19.22
CA ALA A 54 6.25 -2.35 -19.09
C ALA A 54 6.52 -3.31 -20.25
N PHE A 55 6.56 -2.83 -21.50
CA PHE A 55 6.93 -3.65 -22.65
C PHE A 55 8.34 -4.21 -22.55
N ILE A 56 9.30 -3.40 -22.09
CA ILE A 56 10.69 -3.85 -21.91
C ILE A 56 10.73 -4.97 -20.87
N LEU A 57 10.10 -4.78 -19.71
CA LEU A 57 10.08 -5.76 -18.63
C LEU A 57 9.38 -7.07 -19.05
N GLU A 58 8.32 -6.96 -19.85
CA GLU A 58 7.54 -8.09 -20.34
C GLU A 58 8.36 -9.02 -21.27
N LYS A 59 9.37 -8.50 -21.98
CA LYS A 59 10.28 -9.34 -22.78
C LYS A 59 11.03 -10.38 -21.94
N PHE A 60 11.23 -10.11 -20.65
CA PHE A 60 11.92 -11.02 -19.72
C PHE A 60 11.00 -12.07 -19.09
N LYS A 61 9.68 -12.02 -19.35
CA LYS A 61 8.68 -12.98 -18.85
C LYS A 61 8.84 -13.26 -17.35
N ARG A 62 8.85 -12.17 -16.58
CA ARG A 62 9.21 -12.18 -15.15
C ARG A 62 7.99 -12.38 -14.24
N ASN A 63 6.79 -12.14 -14.72
CA ASN A 63 5.51 -12.26 -14.00
C ASN A 63 4.77 -13.58 -14.29
N GLU A 64 5.48 -14.63 -14.69
CA GLU A 64 4.91 -15.96 -14.92
C GLU A 64 4.82 -16.73 -13.59
N PHE A 65 3.67 -17.36 -13.34
CA PHE A 65 3.44 -18.11 -12.11
C PHE A 65 4.33 -19.36 -12.02
N GLU A 66 4.91 -19.59 -10.86
CA GLU A 66 5.74 -20.76 -10.57
C GLU A 66 5.20 -21.48 -9.33
N LYS A 67 4.93 -22.79 -9.47
CA LYS A 67 4.45 -23.59 -8.35
C LYS A 67 5.55 -23.79 -7.31
N ILE A 68 5.15 -23.82 -6.05
CA ILE A 68 6.05 -24.07 -4.93
C ILE A 68 5.51 -25.17 -4.02
N ASP A 69 6.42 -25.92 -3.42
CA ASP A 69 6.04 -26.89 -2.40
C ASP A 69 5.69 -26.18 -1.08
N PRO A 70 4.64 -26.63 -0.38
CA PRO A 70 4.33 -26.14 0.96
C PRO A 70 5.52 -26.29 1.92
N ASP A 71 5.83 -25.22 2.65
CA ASP A 71 6.94 -25.25 3.62
C ASP A 71 6.58 -26.12 4.82
N LYS A 72 7.45 -27.06 5.18
CA LYS A 72 7.25 -27.96 6.33
C LYS A 72 7.17 -27.21 7.65
N ASN A 73 7.87 -26.09 7.78
CA ASN A 73 7.93 -25.30 9.00
C ASN A 73 6.81 -24.27 9.12
N ARG A 74 5.83 -24.30 8.21
CA ARG A 74 4.84 -23.22 8.10
C ARG A 74 3.99 -23.00 9.35
N MET A 75 3.64 -24.07 10.05
CA MET A 75 2.90 -24.00 11.32
C MET A 75 3.74 -23.38 12.43
N PHE A 76 5.01 -23.76 12.52
CA PHE A 76 5.95 -23.23 13.51
C PHE A 76 6.14 -21.72 13.32
N ILE A 77 6.31 -21.26 12.08
CA ILE A 77 6.48 -19.83 11.79
C ILE A 77 5.22 -19.04 12.13
N VAL A 78 4.02 -19.55 11.81
CA VAL A 78 2.76 -18.91 12.24
C VAL A 78 2.68 -18.84 13.76
N PHE A 79 3.00 -19.93 14.44
CA PHE A 79 3.04 -19.95 15.91
C PHE A 79 4.03 -18.92 16.48
N SER A 80 5.24 -18.79 15.90
CA SER A 80 6.22 -17.77 16.31
C SER A 80 5.71 -16.34 16.09
N ILE A 81 4.97 -16.08 15.02
CA ILE A 81 4.32 -14.77 14.79
C ILE A 81 3.30 -14.49 15.91
N TYR A 82 2.46 -15.47 16.24
CA TYR A 82 1.51 -15.34 17.35
C TYR A 82 2.18 -15.13 18.70
N ALA A 83 3.26 -15.87 18.98
CA ALA A 83 4.06 -15.68 20.18
C ALA A 83 4.66 -14.26 20.23
N GLY A 84 5.16 -13.74 19.10
CA GLY A 84 5.62 -12.37 18.99
C GLY A 84 4.53 -11.35 19.34
N TYR A 85 3.33 -11.48 18.75
CA TYR A 85 2.21 -10.57 19.04
C TYR A 85 1.72 -10.69 20.48
N PHE A 86 1.76 -11.89 21.06
CA PHE A 86 1.47 -12.07 22.47
C PHE A 86 2.43 -11.26 23.35
N LEU A 87 3.74 -11.28 23.06
CA LEU A 87 4.71 -10.45 23.77
C LEU A 87 4.41 -8.95 23.60
N GLU A 88 3.97 -8.51 22.41
CA GLU A 88 3.55 -7.13 22.21
C GLU A 88 2.32 -6.77 23.04
N PHE A 89 1.33 -7.66 23.13
CA PHE A 89 0.13 -7.42 23.94
C PHE A 89 0.46 -7.32 25.42
N VAL A 90 1.38 -8.17 25.92
CA VAL A 90 1.87 -8.07 27.29
C VAL A 90 2.59 -6.74 27.51
N TYR A 91 3.48 -6.34 26.59
CA TYR A 91 4.21 -5.08 26.69
C TYR A 91 3.31 -3.84 26.65
N SER A 92 2.30 -3.85 25.78
CA SER A 92 1.34 -2.73 25.63
C SER A 92 0.17 -2.77 26.61
N GLY A 93 0.12 -3.75 27.51
CA GLY A 93 -0.93 -3.85 28.54
C GLY A 93 -2.29 -4.34 28.03
N GLY A 94 -2.36 -4.93 26.83
CA GLY A 94 -3.59 -5.51 26.29
C GLY A 94 -3.60 -5.67 24.77
N ILE A 95 -4.72 -6.20 24.27
CA ILE A 95 -4.95 -6.41 22.84
C ILE A 95 -5.66 -5.17 22.27
N PRO A 96 -5.11 -4.47 21.26
CA PRO A 96 -5.63 -3.17 20.80
C PRO A 96 -7.13 -3.17 20.43
N ILE A 97 -7.60 -4.21 19.72
CA ILE A 97 -9.02 -4.33 19.35
C ILE A 97 -9.93 -4.42 20.59
N ILE A 98 -9.49 -5.11 21.63
CA ILE A 98 -10.24 -5.25 22.89
C ILE A 98 -10.19 -3.92 23.66
N LEU A 99 -9.01 -3.31 23.77
CA LEU A 99 -8.82 -2.03 24.46
C LEU A 99 -9.67 -0.91 23.84
N THR A 100 -9.75 -0.85 22.51
CA THR A 100 -10.57 0.13 21.79
C THR A 100 -12.07 -0.07 22.02
N ILE A 101 -12.52 -1.31 22.28
CA ILE A 101 -13.93 -1.61 22.58
C ILE A 101 -14.28 -1.27 24.03
N ILE A 102 -13.38 -1.57 24.97
CA ILE A 102 -13.61 -1.39 26.41
C ILE A 102 -13.39 0.06 26.84
N ASN A 103 -12.38 0.73 26.29
CA ASN A 103 -12.01 2.10 26.64
C ASN A 103 -12.26 3.05 25.48
N PRO A 104 -13.34 3.87 25.51
CA PRO A 104 -13.65 4.86 24.48
C PRO A 104 -12.56 5.93 24.27
N ALA A 105 -11.67 6.13 25.25
CA ALA A 105 -10.56 7.07 25.15
C ALA A 105 -9.30 6.45 24.52
N TYR A 106 -9.22 5.12 24.40
CA TYR A 106 -8.08 4.45 23.78
C TYR A 106 -8.18 4.57 22.26
N SER A 107 -7.19 5.23 21.66
CA SER A 107 -7.00 5.25 20.21
C SER A 107 -6.15 4.08 19.80
N TYR A 108 -6.43 3.47 18.64
CA TYR A 108 -5.56 2.45 18.05
C TYR A 108 -4.12 2.97 17.81
N LYS A 109 -3.93 4.29 17.76
CA LYS A 109 -2.60 4.93 17.65
C LYS A 109 -1.78 4.86 18.94
N ASP A 110 -2.42 4.54 20.07
CA ASP A 110 -1.77 4.40 21.37
C ASP A 110 -1.05 3.04 21.51
N PHE A 111 -1.26 2.13 20.56
CA PHE A 111 -0.49 0.90 20.46
C PHE A 111 0.90 1.18 19.90
N THR A 112 1.90 1.19 20.78
CA THR A 112 3.29 1.44 20.42
C THR A 112 4.06 0.17 20.06
N GLY A 113 3.63 -0.99 20.57
CA GLY A 113 4.35 -2.25 20.44
C GLY A 113 5.76 -2.20 21.05
N ILE A 114 6.52 -3.29 20.93
CA ILE A 114 7.91 -3.30 21.39
C ILE A 114 8.76 -2.54 20.35
N PRO A 115 9.53 -1.51 20.72
CA PRO A 115 10.30 -0.71 19.78
C PRO A 115 11.19 -1.56 18.86
N THR A 116 11.21 -1.26 17.56
CA THR A 116 11.88 -2.03 16.48
C THR A 116 11.29 -3.42 16.23
N PHE A 117 11.02 -4.22 17.27
CA PHE A 117 10.43 -5.55 17.16
C PHE A 117 9.05 -5.51 16.50
N HIS A 118 8.21 -4.53 16.86
CA HIS A 118 6.89 -4.31 16.27
C HIS A 118 6.93 -4.18 14.75
N VAL A 119 7.87 -3.38 14.24
CA VAL A 119 8.02 -3.13 12.79
C VAL A 119 8.47 -4.41 12.09
N ILE A 120 9.42 -5.14 12.68
CA ILE A 120 9.92 -6.41 12.13
C ILE A 120 8.79 -7.45 12.10
N LEU A 121 8.12 -7.66 13.23
CA LEU A 121 7.05 -8.64 13.40
C LEU A 121 5.89 -8.35 12.45
N GLY A 122 5.42 -7.09 12.39
CA GLY A 122 4.31 -6.69 11.54
C GLY A 122 4.62 -6.86 10.05
N THR A 123 5.78 -6.37 9.60
CA THR A 123 6.15 -6.44 8.18
C THR A 123 6.47 -7.86 7.73
N TYR A 124 7.12 -8.65 8.59
CA TYR A 124 7.35 -10.08 8.33
C TYR A 124 6.03 -10.85 8.33
N GLY A 125 5.12 -10.57 9.26
CA GLY A 125 3.79 -11.15 9.32
C GLY A 125 3.01 -10.93 8.03
N ILE A 126 3.01 -9.71 7.50
CA ILE A 126 2.40 -9.38 6.20
C ILE A 126 3.02 -10.21 5.07
N PHE A 127 4.35 -10.16 4.92
CA PHE A 127 5.06 -10.96 3.92
C PHE A 127 4.70 -12.44 4.01
N TYR A 128 4.71 -12.98 5.23
CA TYR A 128 4.51 -14.40 5.48
C TYR A 128 3.06 -14.84 5.20
N SER A 129 2.06 -14.00 5.51
CA SER A 129 0.68 -14.24 5.10
C SER A 129 0.53 -14.31 3.58
N ILE A 130 1.18 -13.42 2.84
CA ILE A 130 1.17 -13.44 1.36
C ILE A 130 1.85 -14.72 0.84
N TYR A 131 2.95 -15.13 1.46
CA TYR A 131 3.64 -16.38 1.14
C TYR A 131 2.78 -17.62 1.44
N LEU A 132 2.02 -17.64 2.53
CA LEU A 132 1.07 -18.71 2.84
C LEU A 132 -0.07 -18.78 1.82
N PHE A 133 -0.54 -17.65 1.32
CA PHE A 133 -1.51 -17.64 0.21
C PHE A 133 -0.91 -18.28 -1.06
N HIS A 134 0.35 -17.97 -1.38
CA HIS A 134 1.05 -18.63 -2.48
C HIS A 134 1.09 -20.15 -2.30
N GLN A 135 1.46 -20.63 -1.11
CA GLN A 135 1.44 -22.06 -0.80
C GLN A 135 0.03 -22.65 -0.89
N TYR A 136 -1.01 -21.93 -0.48
CA TYR A 136 -2.39 -22.37 -0.63
C TYR A 136 -2.77 -22.60 -2.10
N ILE A 137 -2.39 -21.69 -2.99
CA ILE A 137 -2.62 -21.85 -4.43
C ILE A 137 -1.86 -23.07 -4.99
N CYS A 138 -0.71 -23.41 -4.43
CA CYS A 138 0.09 -24.56 -4.88
C CYS A 138 -0.23 -25.90 -4.19
N SER A 139 -0.85 -25.89 -3.00
CA SER A 139 -1.01 -27.07 -2.15
C SER A 139 -2.13 -28.01 -2.61
N GLU A 140 -1.88 -29.30 -2.50
CA GLU A 140 -2.90 -30.36 -2.63
C GLU A 140 -3.90 -30.32 -1.46
N GLU A 141 -3.44 -30.05 -0.24
CA GLU A 141 -4.28 -29.88 0.96
C GLU A 141 -4.92 -28.48 1.05
N LYS A 142 -5.72 -28.12 0.03
CA LYS A 142 -6.31 -26.78 -0.14
C LYS A 142 -6.97 -26.21 1.11
N LYS A 143 -7.81 -27.00 1.79
CA LYS A 143 -8.57 -26.56 2.97
C LYS A 143 -7.64 -26.16 4.13
N LYS A 144 -6.65 -27.00 4.44
CA LYS A 144 -5.70 -26.75 5.54
C LYS A 144 -4.80 -25.55 5.25
N ALA A 145 -4.29 -25.45 4.02
CA ALA A 145 -3.47 -24.32 3.62
C ALA A 145 -4.26 -22.99 3.63
N PHE A 146 -5.53 -23.02 3.21
CA PHE A 146 -6.41 -21.86 3.28
C PHE A 146 -6.71 -21.42 4.72
N ILE A 147 -7.02 -22.37 5.61
CA ILE A 147 -7.23 -22.07 7.04
C ILE A 147 -5.97 -21.45 7.64
N LEU A 148 -4.79 -22.00 7.34
CA LEU A 148 -3.53 -21.45 7.84
C LEU A 148 -3.28 -20.03 7.33
N TYR A 149 -3.59 -19.75 6.08
CA TYR A 149 -3.56 -18.40 5.52
C TYR A 149 -4.51 -17.47 6.31
N LEU A 150 -5.78 -17.84 6.51
CA LEU A 150 -6.73 -17.02 7.27
C LEU A 150 -6.25 -16.76 8.70
N VAL A 151 -5.75 -17.79 9.39
CA VAL A 151 -5.17 -17.68 10.73
C VAL A 151 -4.01 -16.70 10.75
N SER A 152 -3.13 -16.72 9.73
CA SER A 152 -2.00 -15.78 9.67
C SER A 152 -2.42 -14.30 9.53
N VAL A 153 -3.64 -14.01 9.05
CA VAL A 153 -4.14 -12.63 8.91
C VAL A 153 -4.67 -12.07 10.22
N ILE A 154 -5.15 -12.94 11.13
CA ILE A 154 -5.79 -12.54 12.40
C ILE A 154 -4.95 -11.58 13.24
N PRO A 155 -3.63 -11.75 13.44
CA PRO A 155 -2.85 -10.82 14.24
C PRO A 155 -2.94 -9.37 13.75
N ASN A 156 -2.97 -9.14 12.42
CA ASN A 156 -3.14 -7.81 11.85
C ASN A 156 -4.50 -7.19 12.18
N ILE A 157 -5.55 -8.01 12.33
CA ILE A 157 -6.88 -7.58 12.75
C ILE A 157 -6.87 -7.22 14.23
N LEU A 158 -6.20 -8.02 15.08
CA LEU A 158 -6.10 -7.79 16.52
C LEU A 158 -5.43 -6.45 16.88
N VAL A 159 -4.43 -6.04 16.08
CA VAL A 159 -3.77 -4.73 16.20
C VAL A 159 -4.46 -3.61 15.40
N ILE A 160 -5.64 -3.86 14.81
CA ILE A 160 -6.41 -2.89 14.02
C ILE A 160 -5.62 -2.35 12.81
N ASN A 161 -4.66 -3.12 12.28
CA ASN A 161 -3.87 -2.74 11.11
C ASN A 161 -4.61 -3.08 9.81
N ARG A 162 -5.60 -2.25 9.47
CA ARG A 162 -6.42 -2.40 8.26
C ARG A 162 -5.59 -2.32 6.98
N GLY A 163 -4.56 -1.47 6.97
CA GLY A 163 -3.66 -1.32 5.83
C GLY A 163 -2.92 -2.61 5.52
N ALA A 164 -2.41 -3.30 6.54
CA ALA A 164 -1.77 -4.61 6.40
C ALA A 164 -2.72 -5.65 5.78
N VAL A 165 -3.96 -5.72 6.25
CA VAL A 165 -4.98 -6.64 5.69
C VAL A 165 -5.24 -6.35 4.21
N VAL A 166 -5.40 -5.07 3.85
CA VAL A 166 -5.58 -4.66 2.44
C VAL A 166 -4.37 -5.04 1.59
N ILE A 167 -3.15 -4.82 2.08
CA ILE A 167 -1.92 -5.23 1.38
C ILE A 167 -1.89 -6.74 1.15
N ILE A 168 -2.21 -7.55 2.16
CA ILE A 168 -2.25 -9.02 2.06
C ILE A 168 -3.27 -9.44 0.99
N LEU A 169 -4.48 -8.86 1.01
CA LEU A 169 -5.54 -9.21 0.06
C LEU A 169 -5.20 -8.82 -1.37
N ILE A 170 -4.66 -7.63 -1.61
CA ILE A 170 -4.23 -7.18 -2.94
C ILE A 170 -3.07 -8.03 -3.46
N ALA A 171 -2.07 -8.32 -2.61
CA ALA A 171 -0.96 -9.19 -3.01
C ALA A 171 -1.45 -10.61 -3.33
N SER A 172 -2.38 -11.15 -2.53
CA SER A 172 -3.02 -12.43 -2.81
C SER A 172 -3.79 -12.42 -4.13
N LEU A 173 -4.49 -11.32 -4.45
CA LEU A 173 -5.12 -11.13 -5.75
C LEU A 173 -4.10 -11.16 -6.89
N PHE A 174 -2.94 -10.50 -6.76
CA PHE A 174 -1.91 -10.56 -7.80
C PHE A 174 -1.34 -11.96 -7.99
N ILE A 175 -1.15 -12.73 -6.91
CA ILE A 175 -0.75 -14.15 -7.00
C ILE A 175 -1.79 -14.96 -7.76
N TYR A 176 -3.07 -14.77 -7.42
CA TYR A 176 -4.17 -15.42 -8.12
C TYR A 176 -4.24 -15.04 -9.61
N LEU A 177 -4.04 -13.76 -9.95
CA LEU A 177 -4.00 -13.28 -11.33
C LEU A 177 -2.84 -13.89 -12.13
N MET A 178 -1.67 -14.08 -11.49
CA MET A 178 -0.54 -14.77 -12.11
C MET A 178 -0.87 -16.25 -12.37
N GLU A 179 -1.51 -16.93 -11.41
CA GLU A 179 -1.87 -18.36 -11.55
C GLU A 179 -2.87 -18.63 -12.68
N ILE A 180 -3.95 -17.84 -12.77
CA ILE A 180 -4.96 -18.07 -13.81
C ILE A 180 -4.47 -17.73 -15.22
N GLY A 181 -3.48 -16.83 -15.36
CA GLY A 181 -2.85 -16.39 -16.62
C GLY A 181 -3.74 -15.65 -17.63
N LYS A 182 -5.06 -15.91 -17.63
CA LYS A 182 -6.07 -15.28 -18.48
C LYS A 182 -7.35 -15.06 -17.68
N VAL A 183 -7.92 -13.88 -17.82
CA VAL A 183 -9.23 -13.52 -17.26
C VAL A 183 -10.24 -13.33 -18.39
N GLY A 184 -11.37 -14.02 -18.30
CA GLY A 184 -12.50 -13.84 -19.22
C GLY A 184 -13.34 -12.61 -18.83
N ILE A 185 -14.06 -12.03 -19.80
CA ILE A 185 -14.87 -10.82 -19.57
C ILE A 185 -15.89 -10.99 -18.45
N LYS A 186 -16.52 -12.16 -18.33
CA LYS A 186 -17.45 -12.48 -17.23
C LYS A 186 -16.80 -12.31 -15.85
N LYS A 187 -15.58 -12.84 -15.66
CA LYS A 187 -14.84 -12.71 -14.40
C LYS A 187 -14.45 -11.26 -14.12
N VAL A 188 -14.06 -10.50 -15.15
CA VAL A 188 -13.78 -9.05 -15.02
C VAL A 188 -15.03 -8.31 -14.54
N LEU A 189 -16.18 -8.56 -15.17
CA LEU A 189 -17.45 -7.97 -14.77
C LEU A 189 -17.82 -8.35 -13.32
N THR A 190 -17.62 -9.62 -12.92
CA THR A 190 -17.83 -10.04 -11.53
C THR A 190 -16.93 -9.27 -10.57
N ILE A 191 -15.63 -9.14 -10.85
CA ILE A 191 -14.68 -8.39 -10.00
C ILE A 191 -15.12 -6.92 -9.88
N VAL A 192 -15.48 -6.29 -11.00
CA VAL A 192 -15.94 -4.88 -11.03
C VAL A 192 -17.22 -4.73 -10.21
N LEU A 193 -18.22 -5.59 -10.40
CA LEU A 193 -19.46 -5.57 -9.63
C LEU A 193 -19.21 -5.81 -8.14
N SER A 194 -18.34 -6.75 -7.77
CA SER A 194 -17.93 -6.98 -6.39
C SER A 194 -17.24 -5.75 -5.79
N LEU A 195 -16.44 -5.02 -6.57
CA LEU A 195 -15.80 -3.79 -6.11
C LEU A 195 -16.83 -2.67 -5.87
N PHE A 196 -17.82 -2.51 -6.75
CA PHE A 196 -18.92 -1.56 -6.53
C PHE A 196 -19.72 -1.89 -5.27
N LEU A 197 -20.07 -3.16 -5.07
CA LEU A 197 -20.74 -3.62 -3.84
C LEU A 197 -19.88 -3.34 -2.60
N LEU A 198 -18.58 -3.61 -2.66
CA LEU A 198 -17.65 -3.34 -1.57
C LEU A 198 -17.56 -1.85 -1.24
N ILE A 199 -17.49 -0.98 -2.25
CA ILE A 199 -17.49 0.48 -2.06
C ILE A 199 -18.80 0.94 -1.41
N TYR A 200 -19.94 0.40 -1.83
CA TYR A 200 -21.24 0.69 -1.23
C TYR A 200 -21.28 0.30 0.25
N PHE A 201 -20.88 -0.93 0.60
CA PHE A 201 -20.80 -1.38 1.99
C PHE A 201 -19.80 -0.57 2.81
N PHE A 202 -18.67 -0.16 2.22
CA PHE A 202 -17.72 0.73 2.86
C PHE A 202 -18.36 2.08 3.21
N GLY A 203 -19.20 2.64 2.33
CA GLY A 203 -19.99 3.84 2.60
C GLY A 203 -20.98 3.69 3.76
N ILE A 204 -21.71 2.56 3.80
CA ILE A 204 -22.61 2.24 4.93
C ILE A 204 -21.83 2.21 6.24
N ILE A 205 -20.70 1.48 6.28
CA ILE A 205 -19.86 1.38 7.47
C ILE A 205 -19.26 2.75 7.84
N GLY A 206 -18.89 3.56 6.84
CA GLY A 206 -18.42 4.94 7.03
C GLY A 206 -19.44 5.81 7.76
N ASN A 207 -20.70 5.76 7.34
CA ASN A 207 -21.81 6.47 7.99
C ASN A 207 -22.04 6.02 9.44
N ILE A 208 -21.89 4.71 9.71
CA ILE A 208 -22.01 4.16 11.07
C ILE A 208 -20.80 4.57 11.94
N ARG A 209 -19.64 4.85 11.37
CA ARG A 209 -18.41 5.10 12.16
C ARG A 209 -18.37 6.47 12.82
N TYR A 210 -18.88 7.50 12.17
CA TYR A 210 -18.86 8.85 12.70
C TYR A 210 -20.14 9.12 13.50
N LYS A 211 -20.01 9.47 14.79
CA LYS A 211 -21.16 9.82 15.65
C LYS A 211 -22.05 10.88 15.00
N ALA A 212 -21.44 11.89 14.40
CA ALA A 212 -22.12 12.93 13.62
C ALA A 212 -22.84 12.40 12.36
N SER A 213 -22.31 11.34 11.72
CA SER A 213 -22.93 10.71 10.55
C SER A 213 -24.04 9.71 10.89
N LYS A 214 -24.11 9.23 12.13
CA LYS A 214 -25.24 8.43 12.63
C LYS A 214 -26.50 9.28 12.81
N GLU A 215 -26.31 10.53 13.24
CA GLU A 215 -27.39 11.51 13.47
C GLU A 215 -27.74 12.27 12.19
N ASP A 216 -26.76 12.54 11.33
CA ASP A 216 -26.92 13.23 10.05
C ASP A 216 -26.26 12.45 8.90
N LYS A 217 -27.07 11.69 8.14
CA LYS A 217 -26.58 10.94 6.96
C LYS A 217 -26.01 11.84 5.86
N ALA A 218 -26.36 13.13 5.84
CA ALA A 218 -25.80 14.11 4.92
C ALA A 218 -24.50 14.75 5.44
N TYR A 219 -24.03 14.38 6.64
CA TYR A 219 -22.78 14.92 7.21
C TYR A 219 -21.61 14.76 6.25
N ILE A 220 -21.40 13.56 5.68
CA ILE A 220 -20.30 13.31 4.75
C ILE A 220 -20.44 14.14 3.47
N LEU A 221 -21.67 14.30 2.96
CA LEU A 221 -21.96 15.12 1.78
C LEU A 221 -21.57 16.58 2.06
N ARG A 222 -21.91 17.11 3.24
CA ARG A 222 -21.55 18.47 3.64
C ARG A 222 -20.05 18.65 3.87
N ILE A 223 -19.41 17.77 4.64
CA ILE A 223 -17.96 17.92 4.94
C ILE A 223 -17.10 17.67 3.71
N GLY A 224 -17.51 16.76 2.84
CA GLY A 224 -16.88 16.50 1.54
C GLY A 224 -17.20 17.57 0.50
N GLY A 225 -18.22 18.41 0.72
CA GLY A 225 -18.71 19.40 -0.25
C GLY A 225 -19.22 18.74 -1.51
N ALA A 226 -20.20 17.84 -1.38
CA ALA A 226 -20.83 17.17 -2.51
C ALA A 226 -21.45 18.20 -3.46
N SER A 227 -21.20 18.02 -4.75
CA SER A 227 -21.72 18.92 -5.78
C SER A 227 -23.23 18.76 -5.96
N GLU A 228 -23.88 19.81 -6.43
CA GLU A 228 -25.32 19.77 -6.77
C GLU A 228 -25.62 18.67 -7.80
N GLU A 229 -24.70 18.44 -8.74
CA GLU A 229 -24.82 17.37 -9.73
C GLU A 229 -24.87 15.98 -9.07
N PHE A 230 -24.02 15.72 -8.09
CA PHE A 230 -24.03 14.46 -7.35
C PHE A 230 -25.29 14.33 -6.48
N ILE A 231 -25.66 15.38 -5.75
CA ILE A 231 -26.83 15.37 -4.85
C ILE A 231 -28.13 15.10 -5.63
N ARG A 232 -28.25 15.66 -6.84
CA ARG A 232 -29.42 15.47 -7.71
C ARG A 232 -29.35 14.21 -8.58
N SER A 233 -28.24 13.48 -8.54
CA SER A 233 -28.08 12.24 -9.30
C SER A 233 -28.87 11.09 -8.66
N ASN A 234 -29.13 10.04 -9.45
CA ASN A 234 -29.72 8.79 -8.94
C ASN A 234 -28.68 7.86 -8.28
N ILE A 235 -27.48 8.37 -7.97
CA ILE A 235 -26.40 7.57 -7.37
C ILE A 235 -26.58 7.55 -5.85
N PRO A 236 -26.58 6.37 -5.21
CA PRO A 236 -26.69 6.29 -3.75
C PRO A 236 -25.59 7.10 -3.02
N PRO A 237 -25.94 7.93 -2.02
CA PRO A 237 -24.98 8.74 -1.26
C PRO A 237 -23.84 7.94 -0.62
N GLU A 238 -24.04 6.66 -0.35
CA GLU A 238 -23.02 5.76 0.20
C GLU A 238 -21.79 5.65 -0.72
N TYR A 239 -21.95 5.77 -2.03
CA TYR A 239 -20.83 5.79 -2.97
C TYR A 239 -19.93 7.02 -2.81
N TYR A 240 -20.42 8.09 -2.18
CA TYR A 240 -19.65 9.31 -1.97
C TYR A 240 -18.42 9.08 -1.09
N TRP A 241 -18.51 8.20 -0.10
CA TRP A 241 -17.35 7.81 0.72
C TRP A 241 -16.24 7.19 -0.12
N GLY A 242 -16.60 6.28 -1.03
CA GLY A 242 -15.66 5.65 -1.94
C GLY A 242 -15.03 6.65 -2.90
N TYR A 243 -15.87 7.51 -3.49
CA TYR A 243 -15.41 8.61 -4.34
C TYR A 243 -14.39 9.49 -3.61
N LEU A 244 -14.72 9.99 -2.43
CA LEU A 244 -13.83 10.84 -1.63
C LEU A 244 -12.51 10.12 -1.34
N TYR A 245 -12.55 8.86 -0.92
CA TYR A 245 -11.33 8.11 -0.58
C TYR A 245 -10.40 7.92 -1.77
N ILE A 246 -10.97 7.71 -2.97
CA ILE A 246 -10.21 7.55 -4.22
C ILE A 246 -9.74 8.91 -4.76
N ALA A 247 -10.57 9.95 -4.71
CA ALA A 247 -10.27 11.27 -5.27
C ALA A 247 -9.33 12.12 -4.39
N THR A 248 -9.40 11.94 -3.06
CA THR A 248 -8.61 12.71 -2.07
C THR A 248 -7.13 12.80 -2.39
N PRO A 249 -6.43 11.71 -2.76
CA PRO A 249 -4.99 11.78 -2.98
C PRO A 249 -4.61 12.76 -4.09
N ILE A 250 -5.23 12.65 -5.27
CA ILE A 250 -4.98 13.60 -6.37
C ILE A 250 -5.49 14.99 -6.02
N GLY A 251 -6.62 15.11 -5.30
CA GLY A 251 -7.14 16.40 -4.84
C GLY A 251 -6.17 17.15 -3.94
N ASN A 252 -5.57 16.46 -2.97
CA ASN A 252 -4.52 17.01 -2.12
C ASN A 252 -3.27 17.36 -2.93
N MET A 253 -2.87 16.52 -3.89
CA MET A 253 -1.75 16.81 -4.79
C MET A 253 -1.98 18.09 -5.61
N GLN A 254 -3.17 18.27 -6.19
CA GLN A 254 -3.48 19.50 -6.93
C GLN A 254 -3.55 20.72 -6.00
N ASN A 255 -4.06 20.55 -4.78
CA ASN A 255 -4.19 21.65 -3.83
C ASN A 255 -2.84 22.19 -3.37
N ILE A 256 -1.87 21.31 -3.07
CA ILE A 256 -0.50 21.77 -2.76
C ILE A 256 0.17 22.43 -3.96
N VAL A 257 -0.08 21.94 -5.19
CA VAL A 257 0.42 22.59 -6.42
C VAL A 257 -0.12 24.01 -6.56
N ASN A 258 -1.39 24.24 -6.20
CA ASN A 258 -2.00 25.57 -6.29
C ASN A 258 -1.54 26.53 -5.20
N GLN A 259 -1.40 26.05 -3.97
CA GLN A 259 -1.21 26.90 -2.80
C GLN A 259 0.26 27.12 -2.44
N ARG A 260 1.13 26.15 -2.74
CA ARG A 260 2.56 26.24 -2.41
C ARG A 260 3.32 26.78 -3.62
N ASN A 261 3.86 27.98 -3.48
CA ASN A 261 4.77 28.56 -4.46
C ASN A 261 5.90 27.57 -4.79
N GLU A 262 6.14 27.35 -6.08
CA GLU A 262 7.17 26.45 -6.56
C GLU A 262 8.55 26.99 -6.17
N GLN A 263 9.15 26.40 -5.14
CA GLN A 263 10.50 26.74 -4.69
C GLN A 263 11.30 25.46 -4.53
N PHE A 264 12.14 25.19 -5.53
CA PHE A 264 13.22 24.22 -5.39
C PHE A 264 14.26 24.78 -4.44
N ASN A 265 14.46 24.11 -3.32
CA ASN A 265 15.51 24.45 -2.35
C ASN A 265 16.49 23.26 -2.24
N PRO A 266 17.72 23.38 -2.78
CA PRO A 266 18.74 22.34 -2.67
C PRO A 266 19.02 21.89 -1.22
N GLY A 267 18.84 22.79 -0.24
CA GLY A 267 19.00 22.49 1.18
C GLY A 267 18.00 21.44 1.69
N ASN A 268 16.89 21.19 0.99
CA ASN A 268 15.93 20.16 1.35
C ASN A 268 16.27 18.77 0.77
N ILE A 269 17.27 18.65 -0.11
CA ILE A 269 17.62 17.37 -0.76
C ILE A 269 18.01 16.30 0.28
N PRO A 270 18.91 16.54 1.25
CA PRO A 270 19.25 15.51 2.23
C PRO A 270 18.05 15.05 3.06
N TYR A 271 17.16 15.99 3.40
CA TYR A 271 15.94 15.68 4.12
C TYR A 271 14.95 14.87 3.27
N PHE A 272 14.76 15.23 2.00
CA PHE A 272 13.96 14.47 1.04
C PHE A 272 14.46 13.04 0.88
N VAL A 273 15.76 12.86 0.65
CA VAL A 273 16.36 11.51 0.53
C VAL A 273 16.18 10.73 1.83
N GLY A 274 16.46 11.37 2.97
CA GLY A 274 16.37 10.75 4.29
C GLY A 274 14.95 10.33 4.69
N THR A 275 13.91 11.02 4.19
CA THR A 275 12.52 10.84 4.67
C THR A 275 11.56 10.22 3.67
N GLU A 276 11.74 10.45 2.36
CA GLU A 276 10.81 9.98 1.33
C GLU A 276 11.30 8.71 0.63
N LEU A 277 12.61 8.57 0.46
CA LEU A 277 13.21 7.47 -0.29
C LEU A 277 13.62 6.30 0.61
N LEU A 278 13.56 6.45 1.93
CA LEU A 278 13.96 5.41 2.87
C LEU A 278 12.75 4.88 3.65
N PRO A 279 12.74 3.59 4.00
CA PRO A 279 11.78 3.07 4.95
C PRO A 279 11.86 3.80 6.29
N ASP A 280 10.72 3.98 6.96
CA ASP A 280 10.57 4.81 8.16
C ASP A 280 11.56 4.45 9.28
N PHE A 281 11.82 3.15 9.49
CA PHE A 281 12.75 2.68 10.52
C PHE A 281 14.21 3.04 10.23
N ILE A 282 14.58 3.23 8.96
CA ILE A 282 15.90 3.72 8.54
C ILE A 282 15.90 5.25 8.55
N SER A 283 14.87 5.86 7.97
CA SER A 283 14.65 7.30 7.90
C SER A 283 14.83 7.98 9.26
N LYS A 284 14.15 7.49 10.30
CA LYS A 284 14.27 8.02 11.67
C LYS A 284 15.71 8.03 12.20
N ARG A 285 16.50 7.02 11.84
CA ARG A 285 17.91 6.90 12.26
C ARG A 285 18.79 7.85 11.46
N VAL A 286 18.60 7.91 10.14
CA VAL A 286 19.36 8.80 9.24
C VAL A 286 19.11 10.27 9.58
N VAL A 287 17.86 10.67 9.75
CA VAL A 287 17.50 12.05 10.15
C VAL A 287 18.15 12.44 11.47
N SER A 288 18.15 11.51 12.45
CA SER A 288 18.81 11.73 13.75
C SER A 288 20.33 11.83 13.62
N LEU A 289 20.96 10.89 12.91
CA LEU A 289 22.43 10.81 12.74
C LEU A 289 23.00 12.07 12.08
N PHE A 290 22.34 12.58 11.05
CA PHE A 290 22.78 13.75 10.32
C PHE A 290 22.20 15.07 10.85
N SER A 291 21.50 15.03 12.00
CA SER A 291 20.83 16.20 12.59
C SER A 291 20.03 17.00 11.56
N LEU A 292 19.34 16.29 10.66
CA LEU A 292 18.56 16.93 9.61
C LEU A 292 17.39 17.65 10.28
N ASP A 293 17.42 18.97 10.23
CA ASP A 293 16.50 19.83 10.98
C ASP A 293 15.04 19.52 10.66
N LYS A 294 14.30 19.01 11.67
CA LYS A 294 12.86 18.75 11.57
C LYS A 294 12.06 20.03 11.31
N ASN A 295 12.61 21.20 11.67
CA ASN A 295 11.96 22.49 11.49
C ASN A 295 11.98 23.01 10.03
N ARG A 296 12.56 22.26 9.07
CA ARG A 296 12.50 22.57 7.63
C ARG A 296 11.13 22.26 6.98
N GLY A 297 10.04 22.57 7.68
CA GLY A 297 8.69 22.62 7.14
C GLY A 297 7.94 21.29 7.00
N ALA A 298 8.57 20.13 7.19
CA ALA A 298 7.91 18.85 6.97
C ALA A 298 6.62 18.65 7.80
N ASP A 299 6.54 19.29 8.97
CA ASP A 299 5.37 19.25 9.86
C ASP A 299 4.19 20.13 9.41
N ARG A 300 4.35 20.92 8.32
CA ARG A 300 3.27 21.76 7.75
C ARG A 300 2.74 21.26 6.41
N ALA A 301 3.20 20.11 5.91
CA ALA A 301 2.67 19.56 4.66
C ALA A 301 1.15 19.31 4.76
N GLU A 302 0.65 18.95 5.94
CA GLU A 302 -0.78 18.71 6.20
C GLU A 302 -1.64 19.98 6.11
N ASP A 303 -1.06 21.17 6.23
CA ASP A 303 -1.79 22.44 6.06
C ASP A 303 -2.30 22.61 4.63
N PHE A 304 -1.73 21.88 3.67
CA PHE A 304 -2.12 21.88 2.26
C PHE A 304 -3.14 20.80 1.90
N TYR A 305 -3.72 20.08 2.88
CA TYR A 305 -4.85 19.19 2.60
C TYR A 305 -6.13 19.97 2.33
N VAL A 306 -6.89 19.54 1.32
CA VAL A 306 -8.18 20.15 0.96
C VAL A 306 -9.18 19.99 2.11
N ILE A 307 -9.23 18.78 2.68
CA ILE A 307 -10.11 18.43 3.79
C ILE A 307 -9.26 17.70 4.83
N ARG A 308 -9.01 18.34 5.97
CA ARG A 308 -8.11 17.80 7.03
C ARG A 308 -8.50 16.40 7.53
N ILE A 309 -9.80 16.06 7.52
CA ILE A 309 -10.26 14.72 7.93
C ILE A 309 -10.00 13.63 6.87
N LEU A 310 -9.76 14.04 5.62
CA LEU A 310 -9.38 13.18 4.50
C LEU A 310 -7.91 13.45 4.17
N ASN A 311 -7.04 12.99 5.06
CA ASN A 311 -5.61 13.29 5.08
C ASN A 311 -4.76 12.27 4.30
N ALA A 312 -5.31 11.70 3.22
CA ALA A 312 -4.60 10.71 2.41
C ALA A 312 -4.09 11.36 1.11
N PRO A 313 -2.87 11.93 1.07
CA PRO A 313 -2.29 12.46 -0.16
C PRO A 313 -1.68 11.34 -1.03
N THR A 314 -1.19 11.66 -2.24
CA THR A 314 -0.40 10.71 -3.07
C THR A 314 1.04 10.57 -2.59
N VAL A 315 1.76 9.59 -3.12
CA VAL A 315 3.23 9.47 -2.96
C VAL A 315 4.00 10.73 -3.41
N TYR A 316 3.44 11.55 -4.29
CA TYR A 316 4.09 12.74 -4.84
C TYR A 316 3.95 14.00 -3.98
N PHE A 317 2.99 14.01 -3.07
CA PHE A 317 2.61 15.21 -2.32
C PHE A 317 3.75 15.79 -1.48
N ARG A 318 4.38 14.96 -0.63
CA ARG A 318 5.48 15.42 0.23
C ARG A 318 6.76 15.68 -0.58
N SER A 319 6.93 14.98 -1.69
CA SER A 319 8.00 15.25 -2.65
C SER A 319 7.87 16.67 -3.24
N TYR A 320 6.65 17.08 -3.63
CA TYR A 320 6.36 18.44 -4.07
C TYR A 320 6.54 19.45 -2.94
N TYR A 321 6.10 19.11 -1.73
CA TYR A 321 6.31 19.94 -0.55
C TYR A 321 7.81 20.22 -0.29
N LEU A 322 8.70 19.26 -0.52
CA LEU A 322 10.11 19.45 -0.20
C LEU A 322 10.89 20.14 -1.33
N LEU A 323 10.63 19.78 -2.58
CA LEU A 323 11.47 20.16 -3.74
C LEU A 323 10.68 20.63 -4.97
N GLY A 324 9.38 20.87 -4.86
CA GLY A 324 8.53 21.23 -6.01
C GLY A 324 8.45 20.12 -7.06
N TRP A 325 8.32 20.47 -8.34
CA TRP A 325 8.26 19.49 -9.43
C TRP A 325 9.52 18.62 -9.54
N PHE A 326 10.69 19.14 -9.16
CA PHE A 326 11.90 18.34 -9.10
C PHE A 326 11.75 17.14 -8.15
N GLY A 327 11.14 17.34 -6.98
CA GLY A 327 10.86 16.26 -6.04
C GLY A 327 9.89 15.23 -6.61
N VAL A 328 8.83 15.69 -7.27
CA VAL A 328 7.81 14.83 -7.90
C VAL A 328 8.43 13.91 -8.96
N TRP A 329 9.24 14.48 -9.86
CA TRP A 329 9.98 13.71 -10.87
C TRP A 329 11.00 12.77 -10.24
N SER A 330 11.75 13.23 -9.24
CA SER A 330 12.71 12.40 -8.51
C SER A 330 12.03 11.19 -7.87
N MET A 331 10.84 11.36 -7.30
CA MET A 331 10.08 10.28 -6.69
C MET A 331 9.54 9.27 -7.72
N TYR A 332 9.13 9.74 -8.90
CA TYR A 332 8.76 8.85 -10.00
C TYR A 332 9.97 8.05 -10.48
N ILE A 333 11.11 8.70 -10.73
CA ILE A 333 12.35 8.05 -11.16
C ILE A 333 12.78 7.00 -10.13
N TYR A 334 12.79 7.34 -8.85
CA TYR A 334 13.06 6.41 -7.76
C TYR A 334 12.12 5.20 -7.79
N SER A 335 10.81 5.42 -7.91
CA SER A 335 9.82 4.34 -8.00
C SER A 335 10.07 3.46 -9.22
N ALA A 336 10.39 4.05 -10.38
CA ALA A 336 10.70 3.33 -11.61
C ALA A 336 11.98 2.49 -11.49
N LEU A 337 13.01 3.02 -10.85
CA LEU A 337 14.24 2.29 -10.57
C LEU A 337 13.97 1.09 -9.65
N ILE A 338 13.15 1.23 -8.60
CA ILE A 338 12.77 0.09 -7.76
C ILE A 338 11.98 -0.95 -8.55
N MET A 339 10.98 -0.52 -9.33
CA MET A 339 10.20 -1.44 -10.18
C MET A 339 11.11 -2.26 -11.09
N LEU A 340 12.13 -1.63 -11.66
CA LEU A 340 13.13 -2.30 -12.48
C LEU A 340 14.03 -3.20 -11.64
N PHE A 341 14.81 -2.67 -10.69
CA PHE A 341 15.80 -3.43 -9.94
C PHE A 341 15.20 -4.58 -9.14
N TYR A 342 14.07 -4.35 -8.48
CA TYR A 342 13.42 -5.37 -7.65
C TYR A 342 12.95 -6.58 -8.49
N SER A 343 12.51 -6.34 -9.72
CA SER A 343 12.14 -7.41 -10.67
C SER A 343 13.29 -8.38 -10.98
N PHE A 344 14.54 -7.97 -10.71
CA PHE A 344 15.75 -8.79 -10.92
C PHE A 344 16.45 -9.17 -9.60
N ALA A 345 16.09 -8.55 -8.47
CA ALA A 345 16.73 -8.78 -7.18
C ALA A 345 16.49 -10.20 -6.63
N ILE A 346 15.37 -10.82 -6.98
CA ILE A 346 15.02 -12.18 -6.57
C ILE A 346 15.17 -13.12 -7.76
N SER A 347 15.89 -14.23 -7.57
CA SER A 347 16.02 -15.28 -8.58
C SER A 347 14.67 -15.91 -8.88
N LYS A 348 14.37 -16.18 -10.17
CA LYS A 348 13.14 -16.88 -10.58
C LYS A 348 12.99 -18.21 -9.83
N SER A 349 14.10 -18.96 -9.72
CA SER A 349 14.17 -20.23 -8.99
C SER A 349 13.92 -20.16 -7.48
N SER A 350 13.72 -18.97 -6.91
CA SER A 350 13.41 -18.82 -5.49
C SER A 350 11.92 -19.05 -5.25
N LYS A 351 11.57 -19.88 -4.28
CA LYS A 351 10.17 -20.05 -3.84
C LYS A 351 9.49 -18.76 -3.36
N TYR A 352 10.27 -17.71 -3.07
CA TYR A 352 9.78 -16.39 -2.65
C TYR A 352 9.59 -15.41 -3.82
N TYR A 353 9.92 -15.81 -5.04
CA TYR A 353 9.93 -14.93 -6.22
C TYR A 353 8.55 -14.34 -6.52
N ILE A 354 7.53 -15.19 -6.69
CA ILE A 354 6.15 -14.78 -6.98
C ILE A 354 5.56 -13.95 -5.85
N THR A 355 5.86 -14.32 -4.60
CA THR A 355 5.45 -13.56 -3.42
C THR A 355 6.07 -12.16 -3.43
N GLY A 356 7.37 -12.03 -3.70
CA GLY A 356 8.03 -10.74 -3.81
C GLY A 356 7.47 -9.90 -4.96
N TRP A 357 7.22 -10.52 -6.11
CA TRP A 357 6.59 -9.85 -7.25
C TRP A 357 5.21 -9.29 -6.90
N ALA A 358 4.38 -10.07 -6.20
CA ALA A 358 3.07 -9.63 -5.73
C ALA A 358 3.17 -8.50 -4.71
N CYS A 359 4.14 -8.54 -3.79
CA CYS A 359 4.40 -7.43 -2.86
C CYS A 359 4.77 -6.15 -3.62
N LEU A 360 5.63 -6.23 -4.64
CA LEU A 360 5.99 -5.08 -5.48
C LEU A 360 4.75 -4.51 -6.18
N ALA A 361 4.00 -5.37 -6.88
CA ALA A 361 2.78 -4.99 -7.57
C ALA A 361 1.77 -4.27 -6.64
N THR A 362 1.60 -4.76 -5.41
CA THR A 362 0.75 -4.14 -4.39
C THR A 362 1.22 -2.77 -3.96
N ILE A 363 2.51 -2.61 -3.64
CA ILE A 363 3.08 -1.32 -3.23
C ILE A 363 2.93 -0.29 -4.36
N ILE A 364 3.17 -0.72 -5.61
CA ILE A 364 3.02 0.15 -6.76
C ILE A 364 1.57 0.56 -7.00
N LEU A 365 0.61 -0.36 -6.91
CA LEU A 365 -0.81 -0.02 -7.01
C LEU A 365 -1.22 1.00 -5.95
N LEU A 366 -0.72 0.82 -4.72
CA LEU A 366 -1.08 1.66 -3.59
C LEU A 366 -0.31 2.99 -3.54
N ASN A 367 0.67 3.25 -4.42
CA ASN A 367 1.36 4.54 -4.51
C ASN A 367 0.43 5.71 -4.87
N ILE A 368 -0.83 5.43 -5.22
CA ILE A 368 -1.90 6.43 -5.22
C ILE A 368 -2.06 7.10 -3.84
N PHE A 369 -1.65 6.44 -2.75
CA PHE A 369 -1.57 6.97 -1.40
C PHE A 369 -0.11 7.23 -1.00
N SER A 370 0.08 8.17 -0.10
CA SER A 370 1.36 8.42 0.56
C SER A 370 1.72 7.26 1.48
N ASN A 371 2.99 7.22 1.88
CA ASN A 371 3.53 6.26 2.86
C ASN A 371 3.71 4.82 2.38
N MET A 372 3.42 4.49 1.12
CA MET A 372 3.64 3.11 0.65
C MET A 372 5.11 2.73 0.67
N TRP A 373 6.02 3.61 0.25
CA TRP A 373 7.46 3.34 0.33
C TRP A 373 8.00 3.38 1.77
N ALA A 374 7.63 4.41 2.53
CA ALA A 374 8.13 4.61 3.89
C ALA A 374 7.63 3.53 4.87
N THR A 375 6.34 3.17 4.81
CA THR A 375 5.71 2.26 5.78
C THR A 375 5.64 0.83 5.26
N ALA A 376 5.15 0.62 4.04
CA ALA A 376 4.92 -0.72 3.48
C ALA A 376 6.11 -1.25 2.65
N GLY A 377 7.02 -0.39 2.20
CA GLY A 377 8.19 -0.76 1.38
C GLY A 377 9.12 -1.76 2.06
N THR A 378 9.12 -1.79 3.39
CA THR A 378 9.80 -2.78 4.24
C THR A 378 9.44 -4.22 3.91
N ILE A 379 8.22 -4.47 3.42
CA ILE A 379 7.75 -5.81 3.05
C ILE A 379 8.57 -6.39 1.89
N LEU A 380 9.12 -5.54 1.02
CA LEU A 380 9.97 -5.96 -0.11
C LEU A 380 11.32 -6.53 0.33
N PHE A 381 11.80 -6.19 1.53
CA PHE A 381 13.06 -6.70 2.05
C PHE A 381 12.98 -8.20 2.37
N TRP A 382 11.84 -8.69 2.87
CA TRP A 382 11.69 -10.06 3.34
C TRP A 382 11.88 -11.14 2.25
N PRO A 383 11.27 -11.03 1.06
CA PRO A 383 11.54 -11.97 -0.03
C PRO A 383 13.02 -12.04 -0.44
N ILE A 384 13.74 -10.91 -0.42
CA ILE A 384 15.17 -10.86 -0.72
C ILE A 384 15.95 -11.58 0.38
N LEU A 385 15.74 -11.20 1.64
CA LEU A 385 16.43 -11.79 2.78
C LEU A 385 16.16 -13.30 2.88
N ALA A 386 14.91 -13.73 2.73
CA ALA A 386 14.54 -15.13 2.78
C ALA A 386 15.17 -15.94 1.64
N THR A 387 15.34 -15.34 0.45
CA THR A 387 16.07 -15.96 -0.67
C THR A 387 17.57 -16.08 -0.39
N LEU A 388 18.17 -15.10 0.28
CA LEU A 388 19.58 -15.17 0.67
C LEU A 388 19.79 -16.25 1.75
N ILE A 389 18.94 -16.29 2.78
CA ILE A 389 19.02 -17.28 3.86
C ILE A 389 18.82 -18.71 3.31
N SER A 390 17.90 -18.92 2.37
CA SER A 390 17.66 -20.25 1.79
C SER A 390 18.84 -20.77 0.95
N LYS A 391 19.66 -19.87 0.39
CA LYS A 391 20.90 -20.22 -0.33
C LYS A 391 22.05 -20.54 0.61
N ILE A 392 22.07 -19.96 1.81
CA ILE A 392 23.04 -20.31 2.85
C ILE A 392 22.64 -21.69 3.38
N LYS A 393 23.15 -22.75 2.75
CA LYS A 393 23.03 -24.11 3.26
C LYS A 393 23.66 -24.17 4.66
N PHE A 394 22.84 -24.09 5.70
CA PHE A 394 23.26 -24.34 7.09
C PHE A 394 23.97 -25.70 7.25
N ARG A 395 23.72 -26.61 6.32
CA ARG A 395 24.36 -27.92 6.19
C ARG A 395 25.87 -27.88 5.91
N ASP A 396 26.37 -26.79 5.31
CA ASP A 396 27.79 -26.64 4.98
C ASP A 396 28.58 -25.93 6.09
N LEU A 397 27.92 -25.09 6.90
CA LEU A 397 28.52 -24.46 8.09
C LEU A 397 28.71 -25.47 9.23
N LEU A 398 27.73 -26.35 9.48
CA LEU A 398 27.85 -27.41 10.49
C LEU A 398 28.84 -28.53 10.11
N LYS A 399 29.11 -28.72 8.81
CA LYS A 399 30.15 -29.64 8.33
C LYS A 399 31.56 -29.05 8.37
N ARG A 400 31.70 -27.74 8.52
CA ARG A 400 32.99 -27.05 8.71
C ARG A 400 33.31 -26.78 10.18
N ALA A 401 32.32 -26.92 11.06
CA ALA A 401 32.46 -26.76 12.51
C ALA A 401 32.55 -28.11 13.28
N LYS A 402 32.48 -29.22 12.55
CA LYS A 402 32.96 -30.55 12.97
C LYS A 402 34.21 -30.85 12.17
#